data_AF-A0A8H3DFR3-F1
#
_entry.id   AF-A0A8H3DFR3-F1
#
_cell.length_a   1.000
_cell.length_b   1.000
_cell.length_c   1.000
_cell.angle_alpha   90.00
_cell.angle_beta   90.00
_cell.angle_gamma   90.00
#
_symmetry.space_group_name_H-M   'P 1'
#
loop_
_entity.id
_entity.type
_entity.pdbx_description
1 polymer ?
#
loop_
_entity_poly.entity_id
_entity_poly.type
_entity_poly.pdbx_seq_one_letter_code
_entity_poly.pdbx_strand_id
1 'polypeptide(L)'
;MSNPQAAETKKTKRPRGLLASRKAKDHTAESEPAAKKARGDDAPPQDPEEVKVQDWQDLDELFENALDALYGPNWVSALPLVRGALHECARLISVYNDPTIIYSPLEGKAPAGSENTPASAFFTIYASAWFIMSTFARNDTSLLTEDEPDEPSEYLLSALAACEKGQQALDVRKQAKAWDLEFTWGRALVAAAQSLAESEVEPQASENGTTDARAHFLGPDSSTALGRAFEHLTYATKHRPQSIDSSSGIEDEPKLKDERFARALLETAQGILAVSESLQSEDFSPVRYLEKSQELLHWAREIPIHVELKTQVDLCLGQVELAIGSAIAERLEDDSSGEESESRETAIKSLKGAIAKFDVVRGLCLKQSDGKGEFVIEELKPMLQEALVTLATLLPAGPEQESMYSRYQAEGGVLDEEDEPE
;
A
#
# COMPACT_ATOMS: atom_id res chain seq x y z
N MET A 1 -25.70 34.31 -44.59
CA MET A 1 -24.24 34.29 -44.80
C MET A 1 -23.60 35.03 -43.63
N SER A 2 -23.03 34.30 -42.68
CA SER A 2 -22.03 34.78 -41.72
C SER A 2 -21.35 33.54 -41.12
N ASN A 3 -20.04 33.46 -41.31
CA ASN A 3 -19.14 32.41 -40.85
C ASN A 3 -18.85 32.61 -39.34
N PRO A 4 -18.87 31.58 -38.48
CA PRO A 4 -18.25 31.67 -37.17
C PRO A 4 -16.79 31.21 -37.25
N GLN A 5 -15.90 32.06 -36.72
CA GLN A 5 -14.46 31.87 -36.64
C GLN A 5 -14.08 30.65 -35.78
N ALA A 6 -13.04 29.94 -36.21
CA ALA A 6 -12.36 28.91 -35.44
C ALA A 6 -11.61 29.55 -34.27
N ALA A 7 -11.84 29.03 -33.05
CA ALA A 7 -11.11 29.42 -31.86
C ALA A 7 -9.73 28.75 -31.85
N GLU A 8 -8.66 29.55 -31.85
CA GLU A 8 -7.28 29.13 -31.71
C GLU A 8 -7.04 28.53 -30.31
N THR A 9 -6.61 27.27 -30.25
CA THR A 9 -6.15 26.62 -29.02
C THR A 9 -4.75 27.14 -28.66
N LYS A 10 -4.65 27.80 -27.51
CA LYS A 10 -3.37 28.26 -26.95
C LYS A 10 -2.50 27.04 -26.59
N LYS A 11 -1.30 26.96 -27.18
CA LYS A 11 -0.25 26.01 -26.79
C LYS A 11 0.17 26.28 -25.35
N THR A 12 -0.09 25.33 -24.45
CA THR A 12 0.45 25.34 -23.09
C THR A 12 1.96 25.12 -23.15
N LYS A 13 2.73 26.02 -22.52
CA LYS A 13 4.19 25.95 -22.44
C LYS A 13 4.60 24.88 -21.42
N ARG A 14 5.57 24.04 -21.80
CA ARG A 14 6.19 23.01 -20.95
C ARG A 14 6.78 23.62 -19.66
N PRO A 15 6.47 23.11 -18.46
CA PRO A 15 7.30 23.36 -17.29
C PRO A 15 8.57 22.51 -17.42
N ARG A 16 9.69 23.14 -17.79
CA ARG A 16 11.02 22.54 -17.70
C ARG A 16 11.67 23.00 -16.40
N GLY A 17 12.07 22.08 -15.52
CA GLY A 17 13.10 22.37 -14.52
C GLY A 17 12.88 21.89 -13.08
N LEU A 18 12.44 20.65 -12.83
CA LEU A 18 12.57 20.03 -11.49
C LEU A 18 13.80 19.10 -11.36
N LEU A 19 14.46 18.76 -12.46
CA LEU A 19 15.65 17.91 -12.47
C LEU A 19 16.92 18.73 -12.64
N ALA A 20 17.41 19.33 -11.55
CA ALA A 20 18.79 19.76 -11.45
C ALA A 20 19.24 19.80 -9.98
N SER A 21 19.59 18.64 -9.42
CA SER A 21 20.50 18.57 -8.29
C SER A 21 21.14 17.19 -8.19
N ARG A 22 22.41 17.07 -8.61
CA ARG A 22 23.46 16.44 -7.80
C ARG A 22 24.88 16.64 -8.33
N LYS A 23 25.74 16.93 -7.35
CA LYS A 23 27.22 16.82 -7.24
C LYS A 23 28.08 18.03 -7.61
N ALA A 24 28.45 18.77 -6.57
CA ALA A 24 29.68 19.55 -6.49
C ALA A 24 30.83 18.67 -5.95
N LYS A 25 31.98 18.66 -6.64
CA LYS A 25 33.30 18.82 -6.01
C LYS A 25 34.41 19.18 -7.00
N ASP A 26 35.22 20.13 -6.54
CA ASP A 26 36.59 20.53 -6.88
C ASP A 26 36.88 21.52 -8.03
N HIS A 27 37.68 22.52 -7.63
CA HIS A 27 37.97 23.81 -8.23
C HIS A 27 38.99 23.73 -9.39
N THR A 28 38.76 24.50 -10.45
CA THR A 28 39.81 25.31 -11.09
C THR A 28 39.18 26.54 -11.74
N ALA A 29 39.73 27.71 -11.46
CA ALA A 29 39.27 28.99 -12.00
C ALA A 29 39.65 29.12 -13.48
N GLU A 30 38.67 29.37 -14.37
CA GLU A 30 38.84 30.14 -15.60
C GLU A 30 37.48 30.38 -16.32
N SER A 31 37.17 31.65 -16.55
CA SER A 31 36.21 32.24 -17.50
C SER A 31 34.73 31.80 -17.49
N GLU A 32 33.84 32.77 -17.25
CA GLU A 32 32.41 32.69 -17.59
C GLU A 32 32.21 32.25 -19.06
N PRO A 33 31.43 31.19 -19.34
CA PRO A 33 30.96 30.96 -20.70
C PRO A 33 29.63 31.70 -20.89
N ALA A 34 29.61 32.52 -21.92
CA ALA A 34 28.49 33.33 -22.38
C ALA A 34 27.15 32.57 -22.37
N ALA A 35 26.10 33.29 -21.98
CA ALA A 35 24.71 32.88 -22.05
C ALA A 35 24.40 32.18 -23.39
N LYS A 36 24.18 30.86 -23.34
CA LYS A 36 23.66 30.12 -24.49
C LYS A 36 22.24 30.62 -24.74
N LYS A 37 22.11 31.37 -25.83
CA LYS A 37 20.86 31.76 -26.50
C LYS A 37 19.83 30.63 -26.46
N ALA A 38 18.57 31.01 -26.26
CA ALA A 38 17.41 30.17 -26.49
C ALA A 38 17.55 29.43 -27.82
N ARG A 39 17.58 28.10 -27.76
CA ARG A 39 17.61 27.22 -28.92
C ARG A 39 16.27 27.40 -29.64
N GLY A 40 16.33 28.10 -30.76
CA GLY A 40 15.20 28.35 -31.67
C GLY A 40 14.71 27.07 -32.35
N ASP A 41 13.59 27.24 -33.06
CA ASP A 41 12.70 26.28 -33.73
C ASP A 41 13.34 25.35 -34.79
N ASP A 42 14.64 25.04 -34.73
CA ASP A 42 15.34 24.17 -35.68
C ASP A 42 15.60 22.76 -35.10
N ALA A 43 14.59 22.16 -34.46
CA ALA A 43 14.58 20.72 -34.26
C ALA A 43 13.94 20.07 -35.50
N PRO A 44 14.54 19.02 -36.12
CA PRO A 44 13.85 18.27 -37.16
C PRO A 44 12.48 17.82 -36.62
N PRO A 45 11.43 17.78 -37.46
CA PRO A 45 10.13 17.29 -37.01
C PRO A 45 10.30 15.90 -36.43
N GLN A 46 10.10 15.77 -35.11
CA GLN A 46 10.18 14.49 -34.43
C GLN A 46 9.08 13.58 -34.96
N ASP A 47 9.40 12.30 -35.15
CA ASP A 47 8.39 11.31 -35.55
C ASP A 47 7.30 11.28 -34.48
N PRO A 48 6.01 11.39 -34.83
CA PRO A 48 4.90 11.24 -33.88
C PRO A 48 4.98 9.97 -33.01
N GLU A 49 5.57 8.88 -33.51
CA GLU A 49 5.79 7.67 -32.71
C GLU A 49 6.96 7.80 -31.72
N GLU A 50 8.04 8.50 -32.08
CA GLU A 50 9.14 8.80 -31.15
C GLU A 50 8.67 9.69 -29.98
N VAL A 51 7.79 10.65 -30.26
CA VAL A 51 7.22 11.53 -29.23
C VAL A 51 6.37 10.74 -28.24
N LYS A 52 5.59 9.77 -28.71
CA LYS A 52 4.77 8.89 -27.84
C LYS A 52 5.63 8.04 -26.90
N VAL A 53 6.70 7.43 -27.43
CA VAL A 53 7.60 6.60 -26.63
C VAL A 53 8.32 7.43 -25.57
N GLN A 54 8.77 8.64 -25.93
CA GLN A 54 9.40 9.55 -24.97
C GLN A 54 8.42 10.00 -23.86
N ASP A 55 7.19 10.34 -24.23
CA ASP A 55 6.14 10.73 -23.28
C ASP A 55 5.86 9.63 -22.24
N TRP A 56 5.91 8.35 -22.65
CA TRP A 56 5.80 7.22 -21.72
C TRP A 56 7.03 7.08 -20.81
N GLN A 57 8.23 7.12 -21.39
CA GLN A 57 9.48 6.98 -20.63
C GLN A 57 9.64 8.10 -19.60
N ASP A 58 9.27 9.33 -19.94
CA ASP A 58 9.31 10.48 -19.04
C ASP A 58 8.34 10.29 -17.86
N LEU A 59 7.14 9.75 -18.09
CA LEU A 59 6.18 9.46 -17.02
C LEU A 59 6.66 8.31 -16.12
N ASP A 60 7.14 7.23 -16.71
CA ASP A 60 7.63 6.05 -15.99
C ASP A 60 8.82 6.42 -15.10
N GLU A 61 9.81 7.14 -15.65
CA GLU A 61 10.95 7.66 -14.89
C GLU A 61 10.52 8.62 -13.78
N LEU A 62 9.58 9.54 -14.05
CA LEU A 62 9.06 10.47 -13.05
C LEU A 62 8.39 9.72 -11.89
N PHE A 63 7.62 8.68 -12.19
CA PHE A 63 6.93 7.90 -11.18
C PHE A 63 7.88 7.02 -10.36
N GLU A 64 8.86 6.38 -11.00
CA GLU A 64 9.90 5.62 -10.29
C GLU A 64 10.72 6.51 -9.34
N ASN A 65 11.06 7.73 -9.76
CA ASN A 65 11.69 8.73 -8.89
C ASN A 65 10.78 9.13 -7.71
N ALA A 66 9.46 9.20 -7.92
CA ALA A 66 8.50 9.45 -6.86
C ALA A 66 8.48 8.31 -5.84
N LEU A 67 8.51 7.06 -6.29
CA LEU A 67 8.59 5.89 -5.42
C LEU A 67 9.91 5.84 -4.64
N ASP A 68 11.04 6.15 -5.28
CA ASP A 68 12.34 6.28 -4.60
C ASP A 68 12.32 7.32 -3.48
N ALA A 69 11.72 8.48 -3.74
CA ALA A 69 11.57 9.52 -2.74
C ALA A 69 10.61 9.09 -1.61
N LEU A 70 9.52 8.38 -1.94
CA LEU A 70 8.50 7.96 -1.00
C LEU A 70 9.04 6.97 0.03
N TYR A 71 9.79 5.96 -0.43
CA TYR A 71 10.42 4.96 0.44
C TYR A 71 11.81 5.37 0.92
N GLY A 72 12.27 6.56 0.54
CA GLY A 72 13.52 7.16 1.00
C GLY A 72 13.40 7.79 2.39
N PRO A 73 14.49 8.41 2.90
CA PRO A 73 14.52 9.00 4.24
C PRO A 73 13.63 10.25 4.40
N ASN A 74 13.18 10.86 3.31
CA ASN A 74 12.31 12.03 3.32
C ASN A 74 11.12 11.82 2.37
N TRP A 75 10.13 11.05 2.84
CA TRP A 75 8.93 10.69 2.08
C TRP A 75 8.15 11.91 1.57
N VAL A 76 8.16 13.05 2.30
CA VAL A 76 7.51 14.30 1.89
C VAL A 76 8.10 14.86 0.59
N SER A 77 9.36 14.56 0.28
CA SER A 77 9.98 14.98 -0.99
C SER A 77 9.38 14.29 -2.21
N ALA A 78 8.64 13.19 -2.04
CA ALA A 78 7.91 12.52 -3.13
C ALA A 78 6.67 13.29 -3.56
N LEU A 79 6.03 14.06 -2.68
CA LEU A 79 4.79 14.78 -2.95
C LEU A 79 4.82 15.63 -4.24
N PRO A 80 5.81 16.51 -4.49
CA PRO A 80 5.88 17.25 -5.76
C PRO A 80 6.09 16.34 -6.98
N LEU A 81 6.75 15.19 -6.83
CA LEU A 81 6.94 14.22 -7.93
C LEU A 81 5.63 13.49 -8.24
N VAL A 82 4.86 13.10 -7.21
CA VAL A 82 3.54 12.48 -7.35
C VAL A 82 2.55 13.44 -8.01
N ARG A 83 2.51 14.71 -7.59
CA ARG A 83 1.75 15.77 -8.27
C ARG A 83 2.18 15.91 -9.73
N GLY A 84 3.50 15.89 -9.99
CA GLY A 84 4.05 15.88 -11.34
C GLY A 84 3.54 14.71 -12.19
N ALA A 85 3.55 13.49 -11.65
CA ALA A 85 3.05 12.30 -12.33
C ALA A 85 1.55 12.41 -12.62
N LEU A 86 0.74 12.90 -11.68
CA LEU A 86 -0.69 13.14 -11.89
C LEU A 86 -0.96 14.17 -12.99
N HIS A 87 -0.23 15.29 -12.99
CA HIS A 87 -0.33 16.30 -14.03
C HIS A 87 0.05 15.75 -15.40
N GLU A 88 1.09 14.91 -15.45
CA GLU A 88 1.53 14.29 -16.70
C GLU A 88 0.51 13.24 -17.18
N CYS A 89 -0.04 12.41 -16.29
CA CYS A 89 -1.15 11.52 -16.61
C CYS A 89 -2.36 12.29 -17.18
N ALA A 90 -2.75 13.40 -16.56
CA ALA A 90 -3.83 14.26 -17.04
C ALA A 90 -3.51 14.85 -18.42
N ARG A 91 -2.26 15.28 -18.66
CA ARG A 91 -1.80 15.72 -19.98
C ARG A 91 -1.95 14.62 -21.00
N LEU A 92 -1.47 13.40 -20.72
CA LEU A 92 -1.55 12.27 -21.64
C LEU A 92 -3.00 11.90 -21.98
N ILE A 93 -3.91 11.87 -20.99
CA ILE A 93 -5.34 11.64 -21.23
C ILE A 93 -5.94 12.73 -22.16
N SER A 94 -5.48 13.98 -22.04
CA SER A 94 -5.98 15.07 -22.89
C SER A 94 -5.43 15.04 -24.32
N VAL A 95 -4.19 14.55 -24.49
CA VAL A 95 -3.50 14.49 -25.79
C VAL A 95 -3.87 13.22 -26.56
N TYR A 96 -4.04 12.11 -25.85
CA TYR A 96 -4.32 10.80 -26.40
C TYR A 96 -5.74 10.38 -26.00
N ASN A 97 -6.64 10.22 -26.98
CA ASN A 97 -8.00 9.72 -26.76
C ASN A 97 -8.01 8.37 -26.00
N ASP A 98 -6.97 7.56 -26.21
CA ASP A 98 -6.66 6.38 -25.42
C ASP A 98 -5.14 6.35 -25.14
N PRO A 99 -4.68 6.71 -23.92
CA PRO A 99 -3.26 6.75 -23.59
C PRO A 99 -2.60 5.36 -23.63
N THR A 100 -3.38 4.29 -23.56
CA THR A 100 -2.86 2.92 -23.55
C THR A 100 -2.31 2.47 -24.91
N ILE A 101 -2.67 3.18 -26.00
CA ILE A 101 -2.15 2.94 -27.35
C ILE A 101 -0.66 3.28 -27.46
N ILE A 102 -0.14 4.13 -26.58
CA ILE A 102 1.27 4.57 -26.60
C ILE A 102 2.23 3.38 -26.44
N TYR A 103 1.89 2.44 -25.55
CA TYR A 103 2.78 1.34 -25.13
C TYR A 103 2.17 -0.05 -25.33
N SER A 104 0.86 -0.14 -25.59
CA SER A 104 0.15 -1.38 -25.93
C SER A 104 -0.70 -1.18 -27.20
N PRO A 105 -0.04 -1.11 -28.39
CA PRO A 105 -0.75 -0.94 -29.66
C PRO A 105 -1.67 -2.12 -29.94
N LEU A 106 -2.84 -1.86 -30.53
CA LEU A 106 -3.72 -2.92 -31.03
C LEU A 106 -2.97 -3.79 -32.06
N GLU A 107 -3.15 -5.11 -31.98
CA GLU A 107 -2.39 -6.11 -32.75
C GLU A 107 -2.14 -5.72 -34.22
N GLY A 108 -0.89 -5.86 -34.67
CA GLY A 108 -0.46 -5.61 -36.06
C GLY A 108 0.57 -4.48 -36.27
N LYS A 109 1.02 -3.81 -35.19
CA LYS A 109 1.96 -2.68 -35.25
C LYS A 109 3.05 -2.65 -34.16
N ALA A 110 3.33 -3.77 -33.47
CA ALA A 110 4.43 -3.78 -32.51
C ALA A 110 5.79 -3.79 -33.25
N PRO A 111 6.66 -2.78 -33.09
CA PRO A 111 8.04 -2.88 -33.55
C PRO A 111 8.74 -4.01 -32.79
N ALA A 112 9.51 -4.83 -33.50
CA ALA A 112 10.25 -5.94 -32.93
C ALA A 112 11.19 -5.44 -31.82
N GLY A 113 10.91 -5.78 -30.56
CA GLY A 113 11.76 -5.47 -29.41
C GLY A 113 11.11 -4.68 -28.26
N SER A 114 9.84 -4.28 -28.34
CA SER A 114 9.15 -3.73 -27.16
C SER A 114 8.85 -4.85 -26.16
N GLU A 115 9.36 -4.75 -24.93
CA GLU A 115 8.76 -5.49 -23.81
C GLU A 115 7.25 -5.23 -23.83
N ASN A 116 6.45 -6.30 -23.75
CA ASN A 116 4.99 -6.24 -23.83
C ASN A 116 4.42 -5.56 -22.58
N THR A 117 4.54 -4.24 -22.51
CA THR A 117 3.99 -3.41 -21.43
C THR A 117 2.46 -3.61 -21.43
N PRO A 118 1.86 -4.11 -20.33
CA PRO A 118 0.43 -4.39 -20.28
C PRO A 118 -0.37 -3.11 -20.52
N ALA A 119 -1.53 -3.20 -21.17
CA ALA A 119 -2.39 -2.06 -21.44
C ALA A 119 -2.81 -1.29 -20.18
N SER A 120 -2.77 -1.93 -19.01
CA SER A 120 -3.02 -1.32 -17.72
C SER A 120 -1.90 -0.42 -17.20
N ALA A 121 -0.66 -0.48 -17.73
CA ALA A 121 0.50 0.13 -17.10
C ALA A 121 0.34 1.64 -16.78
N PHE A 122 -0.19 2.42 -17.71
CA PHE A 122 -0.54 3.82 -17.46
C PHE A 122 -1.53 3.98 -16.31
N PHE A 123 -2.58 3.17 -16.29
CA PHE A 123 -3.59 3.21 -15.25
C PHE A 123 -3.07 2.69 -13.91
N THR A 124 -2.08 1.79 -13.90
CA THR A 124 -1.36 1.38 -12.68
C THR A 124 -0.62 2.58 -12.08
N ILE A 125 0.16 3.32 -12.89
CA ILE A 125 0.86 4.55 -12.44
C ILE A 125 -0.17 5.58 -11.96
N TYR A 126 -1.22 5.81 -12.75
CA TYR A 126 -2.23 6.82 -12.44
C TYR A 126 -3.00 6.50 -11.15
N ALA A 127 -3.42 5.25 -10.96
CA ALA A 127 -4.08 4.79 -9.75
C ALA A 127 -3.15 4.85 -8.54
N SER A 128 -1.90 4.42 -8.70
CA SER A 128 -0.91 4.44 -7.63
C SER A 128 -0.59 5.86 -7.17
N ALA A 129 -0.47 6.81 -8.11
CA ALA A 129 -0.24 8.20 -7.77
C ALA A 129 -1.42 8.81 -6.97
N TRP A 130 -2.66 8.51 -7.34
CA TRP A 130 -3.83 8.91 -6.55
C TRP A 130 -3.86 8.27 -5.16
N PHE A 131 -3.55 6.98 -5.06
CA PHE A 131 -3.44 6.27 -3.78
C PHE A 131 -2.32 6.85 -2.89
N ILE A 132 -1.21 7.27 -3.48
CA ILE A 132 -0.13 7.92 -2.72
C ILE A 132 -0.59 9.31 -2.23
N MET A 133 -1.36 10.07 -3.03
CA MET A 133 -1.97 11.33 -2.57
C MET A 133 -2.91 11.12 -1.39
N SER A 134 -3.73 10.06 -1.39
CA SER A 134 -4.57 9.75 -0.22
C SER A 134 -3.74 9.45 1.03
N THR A 135 -2.56 8.85 0.86
CA THR A 135 -1.63 8.59 1.96
C THR A 135 -1.04 9.87 2.53
N PHE A 136 -0.67 10.85 1.67
CA PHE A 136 -0.27 12.18 2.12
C PHE A 136 -1.38 12.87 2.91
N ALA A 137 -2.59 12.92 2.34
CA ALA A 137 -3.74 13.57 2.98
C ALA A 137 -4.05 12.98 4.36
N ARG A 138 -4.01 11.65 4.49
CA ARG A 138 -4.28 10.95 5.75
C ARG A 138 -3.20 11.20 6.81
N ASN A 139 -1.94 11.31 6.41
CA ASN A 139 -0.82 11.48 7.35
C ASN A 139 -0.69 12.92 7.83
N ASP A 140 -0.83 13.90 6.92
CA ASP A 140 -0.69 15.33 7.24
C ASP A 140 -1.38 16.19 6.18
N THR A 141 -2.58 16.68 6.51
CA THR A 141 -3.37 17.56 5.62
C THR A 141 -2.69 18.90 5.35
N SER A 142 -1.75 19.34 6.20
CA SER A 142 -1.01 20.60 5.97
C SER A 142 -0.06 20.55 4.78
N LEU A 143 0.21 19.34 4.25
CA LEU A 143 0.98 19.13 3.02
C LEU A 143 0.19 19.48 1.75
N LEU A 144 -1.13 19.57 1.85
CA LEU A 144 -2.04 19.83 0.75
C LEU A 144 -2.13 21.34 0.46
N THR A 145 -2.39 21.67 -0.80
CA THR A 145 -2.66 23.05 -1.23
C THR A 145 -4.14 23.39 -1.09
N GLU A 146 -4.50 24.68 -1.06
CA GLU A 146 -5.90 25.12 -0.90
C GLU A 146 -6.86 24.59 -1.99
N ASP A 147 -6.34 24.23 -3.17
CA ASP A 147 -7.13 23.70 -4.29
C ASP A 147 -7.25 22.16 -4.29
N GLU A 148 -6.60 21.48 -3.34
CA GLU A 148 -6.58 20.02 -3.23
C GLU A 148 -7.63 19.52 -2.23
N PRO A 149 -8.27 18.36 -2.47
CA PRO A 149 -9.18 17.76 -1.49
C PRO A 149 -8.50 17.47 -0.16
N ASP A 150 -9.09 17.91 0.95
CA ASP A 150 -8.57 17.60 2.30
C ASP A 150 -8.90 16.16 2.72
N GLU A 151 -9.97 15.58 2.16
CA GLU A 151 -10.50 14.29 2.55
C GLU A 151 -9.77 13.15 1.80
N PRO A 152 -9.10 12.20 2.50
CA PRO A 152 -8.39 11.09 1.86
C PRO A 152 -9.27 10.24 0.94
N SER A 153 -10.56 10.12 1.26
CA SER A 153 -11.50 9.31 0.50
C SER A 153 -11.71 9.77 -0.95
N GLU A 154 -11.56 11.08 -1.24
CA GLU A 154 -11.71 11.60 -2.61
C GLU A 154 -10.58 11.11 -3.54
N TYR A 155 -9.35 11.06 -3.02
CA TYR A 155 -8.21 10.50 -3.72
C TYR A 155 -8.35 8.98 -3.90
N LEU A 156 -8.87 8.28 -2.90
CA LEU A 156 -9.10 6.83 -2.97
C LEU A 156 -10.14 6.49 -4.04
N LEU A 157 -11.24 7.23 -4.14
CA LEU A 157 -12.22 7.04 -5.22
C LEU A 157 -11.60 7.29 -6.60
N SER A 158 -10.70 8.26 -6.72
CA SER A 158 -9.97 8.54 -7.97
C SER A 158 -9.00 7.40 -8.32
N ALA A 159 -8.33 6.81 -7.33
CA ALA A 159 -7.49 5.63 -7.51
C ALA A 159 -8.31 4.42 -7.98
N LEU A 160 -9.45 4.16 -7.35
CA LEU A 160 -10.35 3.04 -7.70
C LEU A 160 -10.92 3.18 -9.10
N ALA A 161 -11.32 4.40 -9.49
CA ALA A 161 -11.78 4.69 -10.86
C ALA A 161 -10.66 4.50 -11.90
N ALA A 162 -9.42 4.85 -11.57
CA ALA A 162 -8.28 4.59 -12.44
C ALA A 162 -8.00 3.09 -12.58
N CYS A 163 -8.09 2.32 -11.48
CA CYS A 163 -7.98 0.85 -11.53
C CYS A 163 -9.04 0.21 -12.43
N GLU A 164 -10.31 0.63 -12.30
CA GLU A 164 -11.41 0.13 -13.13
C GLU A 164 -11.17 0.40 -14.62
N LYS A 165 -10.72 1.60 -14.98
CA LYS A 165 -10.32 1.92 -16.37
C LYS A 165 -9.15 1.08 -16.85
N GLY A 166 -8.18 0.81 -15.98
CA GLY A 166 -7.07 -0.10 -16.26
C GLY A 166 -7.54 -1.51 -16.62
N GLN A 167 -8.50 -2.05 -15.87
CA GLN A 167 -9.08 -3.35 -16.15
C GLN A 167 -9.89 -3.36 -17.44
N GLN A 168 -10.71 -2.33 -17.69
CA GLN A 168 -11.42 -2.19 -18.96
C GLN A 168 -10.46 -2.13 -20.15
N ALA A 169 -9.30 -1.47 -20.00
CA ALA A 169 -8.29 -1.41 -21.06
C ALA A 169 -7.66 -2.78 -21.35
N LEU A 170 -7.42 -3.60 -20.32
CA LEU A 170 -6.98 -4.99 -20.48
C LEU A 170 -8.05 -5.84 -21.19
N ASP A 171 -9.31 -5.73 -20.77
CA ASP A 171 -10.42 -6.50 -21.32
C ASP A 171 -10.64 -6.20 -22.82
N VAL A 172 -10.63 -4.91 -23.20
CA VAL A 172 -10.74 -4.47 -24.61
C VAL A 172 -9.63 -5.06 -25.48
N ARG A 173 -8.41 -5.19 -24.91
CA ARG A 173 -7.25 -5.77 -25.59
C ARG A 173 -7.10 -7.28 -25.39
N LYS A 174 -8.03 -7.92 -24.68
CA LYS A 174 -8.01 -9.35 -24.34
C LYS A 174 -6.70 -9.77 -23.66
N GLN A 175 -6.14 -8.88 -22.85
CA GLN A 175 -4.96 -9.17 -22.04
C GLN A 175 -5.38 -9.76 -20.69
N ALA A 176 -4.51 -10.57 -20.10
CA ALA A 176 -4.74 -11.08 -18.75
C ALA A 176 -4.72 -9.91 -17.74
N LYS A 177 -5.36 -10.12 -16.59
CA LYS A 177 -5.24 -9.21 -15.44
C LYS A 177 -3.76 -8.97 -15.11
N ALA A 178 -3.42 -7.74 -14.75
CA ALA A 178 -2.07 -7.36 -14.39
C ALA A 178 -1.94 -7.33 -12.86
N TRP A 179 -0.94 -8.03 -12.32
CA TRP A 179 -0.78 -8.24 -10.88
C TRP A 179 -0.59 -6.92 -10.11
N ASP A 180 0.09 -5.95 -10.72
CA ASP A 180 0.45 -4.63 -10.18
C ASP A 180 -0.76 -3.70 -10.09
N LEU A 181 -1.63 -3.72 -11.11
CA LEU A 181 -2.92 -3.03 -11.09
C LEU A 181 -3.83 -3.61 -10.00
N GLU A 182 -3.94 -4.95 -9.97
CA GLU A 182 -4.75 -5.65 -8.97
C GLU A 182 -4.21 -5.39 -7.55
N PHE A 183 -2.89 -5.34 -7.38
CA PHE A 183 -2.28 -4.99 -6.10
C PHE A 183 -2.69 -3.58 -5.65
N THR A 184 -2.56 -2.60 -6.54
CA THR A 184 -2.95 -1.20 -6.29
C THR A 184 -4.43 -1.09 -5.96
N TRP A 185 -5.29 -1.82 -6.68
CA TRP A 185 -6.73 -1.85 -6.43
C TRP A 185 -7.06 -2.41 -5.05
N GLY A 186 -6.46 -3.55 -4.69
CA GLY A 186 -6.64 -4.15 -3.37
C GLY A 186 -6.24 -3.19 -2.24
N ARG A 187 -5.09 -2.52 -2.38
CA ARG A 187 -4.61 -1.53 -1.41
C ARG A 187 -5.54 -0.33 -1.26
N ALA A 188 -6.02 0.21 -2.38
CA ALA A 188 -6.96 1.32 -2.36
C ALA A 188 -8.29 0.94 -1.68
N LEU A 189 -8.77 -0.29 -1.88
CA LEU A 189 -9.97 -0.79 -1.20
C LEU A 189 -9.76 -0.97 0.31
N VAL A 190 -8.60 -1.48 0.76
CA VAL A 190 -8.29 -1.55 2.21
C VAL A 190 -8.27 -0.16 2.84
N ALA A 191 -7.55 0.78 2.22
CA ALA A 191 -7.48 2.15 2.74
C ALA A 191 -8.86 2.83 2.74
N ALA A 192 -9.69 2.57 1.73
CA ALA A 192 -11.05 3.08 1.69
C ALA A 192 -11.94 2.44 2.76
N ALA A 193 -11.82 1.13 3.01
CA ALA A 193 -12.51 0.44 4.10
C ALA A 193 -12.12 1.02 5.48
N GLN A 194 -10.86 1.44 5.64
CA GLN A 194 -10.40 2.13 6.84
C GLN A 194 -11.05 3.50 7.00
N SER A 195 -11.03 4.35 5.96
CA SER A 195 -11.73 5.64 6.00
C SER A 195 -13.24 5.50 6.22
N LEU A 196 -13.86 4.41 5.73
CA LEU A 196 -15.26 4.10 6.01
C LEU A 196 -15.50 3.80 7.49
N ALA A 197 -14.61 3.02 8.12
CA ALA A 197 -14.74 2.63 9.52
C ALA A 197 -14.47 3.80 10.47
N GLU A 198 -13.56 4.71 10.11
CA GLU A 198 -13.24 5.92 10.88
C GLU A 198 -14.33 7.00 10.75
N SER A 199 -15.12 6.97 9.68
CA SER A 199 -16.17 7.96 9.40
C SER A 199 -17.46 7.64 10.19
N GLU A 200 -17.61 8.24 11.38
CA GLU A 200 -18.85 8.19 12.19
C GLU A 200 -20.08 8.87 11.53
N VAL A 201 -19.86 9.59 10.43
CA VAL A 201 -20.91 10.33 9.74
C VAL A 201 -21.69 9.37 8.83
N GLU A 202 -22.95 9.09 9.20
CA GLU A 202 -23.90 8.47 8.27
C GLU A 202 -23.82 9.18 6.92
N PRO A 203 -23.83 8.46 5.79
CA PRO A 203 -23.73 9.08 4.47
C PRO A 203 -24.92 10.03 4.29
N GLN A 204 -24.71 11.31 4.61
CA GLN A 204 -25.64 12.33 4.21
C GLN A 204 -25.69 12.23 2.69
N ALA A 205 -26.91 12.10 2.17
CA ALA A 205 -27.17 12.09 0.75
C ALA A 205 -26.64 13.41 0.18
N SER A 206 -25.37 13.42 -0.22
CA SER A 206 -24.85 14.42 -1.12
C SER A 206 -25.71 14.30 -2.36
N GLU A 207 -26.37 15.39 -2.76
CA GLU A 207 -27.15 15.50 -4.00
C GLU A 207 -26.28 15.29 -5.27
N ASN A 208 -24.98 14.96 -5.12
CA ASN A 208 -23.99 14.86 -6.17
C ASN A 208 -23.30 13.46 -6.20
N GLY A 209 -22.84 13.07 -7.40
CA GLY A 209 -22.34 11.74 -7.77
C GLY A 209 -21.19 11.09 -6.96
N THR A 210 -20.67 11.74 -5.92
CA THR A 210 -19.70 11.15 -4.97
C THR A 210 -20.32 10.01 -4.17
N THR A 211 -21.59 10.15 -3.77
CA THR A 211 -22.35 9.09 -3.06
C THR A 211 -22.53 7.85 -3.95
N ASP A 212 -22.72 8.06 -5.26
CA ASP A 212 -22.87 7.01 -6.27
C ASP A 212 -21.54 6.27 -6.50
N ALA A 213 -20.43 7.00 -6.61
CA ALA A 213 -19.09 6.40 -6.73
C ALA A 213 -18.68 5.59 -5.49
N ARG A 214 -18.97 6.09 -4.28
CA ARG A 214 -18.70 5.39 -3.02
C ARG A 214 -19.48 4.06 -2.96
N ALA A 215 -20.78 4.10 -3.26
CA ALA A 215 -21.61 2.90 -3.30
C ALA A 215 -21.14 1.90 -4.37
N HIS A 216 -20.75 2.38 -5.56
CA HIS A 216 -20.23 1.55 -6.65
C HIS A 216 -18.93 0.81 -6.27
N PHE A 217 -17.95 1.51 -5.70
CA PHE A 217 -16.64 0.94 -5.44
C PHE A 217 -16.52 0.21 -4.09
N LEU A 218 -17.18 0.68 -3.04
CA LEU A 218 -16.97 0.16 -1.69
C LEU A 218 -18.11 -0.76 -1.23
N GLY A 219 -19.29 -0.60 -1.80
CA GLY A 219 -20.49 -1.29 -1.31
C GLY A 219 -21.05 -0.63 -0.04
N PRO A 220 -21.87 -1.37 0.74
CA PRO A 220 -22.61 -0.80 1.86
C PRO A 220 -21.75 -0.56 3.12
N ASP A 221 -20.66 -1.31 3.31
CA ASP A 221 -19.88 -1.30 4.55
C ASP A 221 -18.40 -1.66 4.31
N SER A 222 -17.57 -1.44 5.35
CA SER A 222 -16.13 -1.75 5.31
C SER A 222 -15.86 -3.24 5.12
N SER A 223 -16.76 -4.13 5.60
CA SER A 223 -16.65 -5.58 5.43
C SER A 223 -16.73 -5.98 3.94
N THR A 224 -17.67 -5.40 3.20
CA THR A 224 -17.84 -5.60 1.76
C THR A 224 -16.61 -5.08 0.99
N ALA A 225 -16.13 -3.89 1.35
CA ALA A 225 -14.93 -3.31 0.76
C ALA A 225 -13.69 -4.21 1.00
N LEU A 226 -13.50 -4.72 2.22
CA LEU A 226 -12.44 -5.68 2.54
C LEU A 226 -12.58 -6.99 1.76
N GLY A 227 -13.80 -7.54 1.66
CA GLY A 227 -14.08 -8.74 0.87
C GLY A 227 -13.57 -8.62 -0.57
N ARG A 228 -13.90 -7.50 -1.22
CA ARG A 228 -13.41 -7.16 -2.57
C ARG A 228 -11.90 -6.93 -2.60
N ALA A 229 -11.35 -6.25 -1.60
CA ALA A 229 -9.91 -6.01 -1.50
C ALA A 229 -9.12 -7.33 -1.53
N PHE A 230 -9.59 -8.34 -0.81
CA PHE A 230 -8.93 -9.64 -0.78
C PHE A 230 -8.96 -10.39 -2.11
N GLU A 231 -9.98 -10.22 -2.95
CA GLU A 231 -10.01 -10.83 -4.28
C GLU A 231 -8.83 -10.31 -5.12
N HIS A 232 -8.63 -9.00 -5.11
CA HIS A 232 -7.55 -8.32 -5.81
C HIS A 232 -6.16 -8.64 -5.21
N LEU A 233 -6.01 -8.56 -3.89
CA LEU A 233 -4.74 -8.85 -3.21
C LEU A 233 -4.30 -10.32 -3.39
N THR A 234 -5.25 -11.26 -3.32
CA THR A 234 -4.98 -12.68 -3.54
C THR A 234 -4.54 -12.94 -4.98
N TYR A 235 -5.16 -12.26 -5.96
CA TYR A 235 -4.72 -12.35 -7.34
C TYR A 235 -3.29 -11.83 -7.49
N ALA A 236 -3.03 -10.63 -6.96
CA ALA A 236 -1.74 -9.96 -7.07
C ALA A 236 -0.59 -10.80 -6.49
N THR A 237 -0.73 -11.33 -5.28
CA THR A 237 0.32 -12.11 -4.62
C THR A 237 0.63 -13.41 -5.36
N LYS A 238 -0.39 -14.09 -5.90
CA LYS A 238 -0.23 -15.33 -6.67
C LYS A 238 0.41 -15.14 -8.05
N HIS A 239 0.18 -13.99 -8.68
CA HIS A 239 0.61 -13.72 -10.06
C HIS A 239 1.81 -12.77 -10.14
N ARG A 240 2.32 -12.29 -9.01
CA ARG A 240 3.54 -11.49 -8.96
C ARG A 240 4.71 -12.32 -9.52
N PRO A 241 5.48 -11.78 -10.48
CA PRO A 241 6.72 -12.39 -10.93
C PRO A 241 7.69 -12.54 -9.76
N GLN A 242 8.19 -13.76 -9.52
CA GLN A 242 9.28 -13.96 -8.59
C GLN A 242 10.57 -13.41 -9.20
N SER A 243 11.39 -12.73 -8.40
CA SER A 243 12.74 -12.35 -8.81
C SER A 243 13.56 -13.63 -9.01
N ILE A 244 13.50 -14.22 -10.20
CA ILE A 244 14.42 -15.26 -10.63
C ILE A 244 15.79 -14.58 -10.76
N ASP A 245 16.86 -15.21 -10.25
CA ASP A 245 18.27 -14.78 -10.40
C ASP A 245 18.60 -14.47 -11.88
N SER A 246 18.28 -13.27 -12.33
CA SER A 246 18.59 -12.80 -13.66
C SER A 246 20.03 -12.30 -13.64
N SER A 247 20.94 -13.12 -14.18
CA SER A 247 22.37 -12.83 -14.35
C SER A 247 22.70 -11.63 -15.27
N SER A 248 21.73 -10.74 -15.52
CA SER A 248 21.84 -9.61 -16.44
C SER A 248 21.54 -8.30 -15.72
N GLY A 249 22.57 -7.75 -15.07
CA GLY A 249 22.78 -6.31 -14.88
C GLY A 249 21.98 -5.61 -13.78
N ILE A 250 22.74 -5.06 -12.80
CA ILE A 250 22.33 -4.26 -11.64
C ILE A 250 21.62 -5.07 -10.55
N GLU A 251 22.41 -5.69 -9.67
CA GLU A 251 21.94 -6.49 -8.52
C GLU A 251 21.06 -5.73 -7.51
N ASP A 252 20.94 -4.40 -7.62
CA ASP A 252 20.27 -3.54 -6.64
C ASP A 252 18.82 -3.19 -7.01
N GLU A 253 18.45 -3.18 -8.30
CA GLU A 253 17.11 -2.76 -8.74
C GLU A 253 15.99 -3.79 -8.42
N PRO A 254 16.19 -5.11 -8.66
CA PRO A 254 15.19 -6.12 -8.27
C PRO A 254 14.97 -6.16 -6.76
N LYS A 255 16.05 -6.00 -5.97
CA LYS A 255 16.01 -5.95 -4.51
C LYS A 255 15.20 -4.76 -4.02
N LEU A 256 15.35 -3.59 -4.65
CA LEU A 256 14.60 -2.40 -4.30
C LEU A 256 13.10 -2.57 -4.57
N LYS A 257 12.73 -3.13 -5.73
CA LYS A 257 11.32 -3.41 -6.07
C LYS A 257 10.68 -4.45 -5.14
N ASP A 258 11.44 -5.47 -4.77
CA ASP A 258 11.05 -6.46 -3.74
C ASP A 258 10.82 -5.80 -2.38
N GLU A 259 11.73 -4.93 -1.94
CA GLU A 259 11.61 -4.22 -0.67
C GLU A 259 10.40 -3.28 -0.64
N ARG A 260 10.16 -2.51 -1.72
CA ARG A 260 8.97 -1.65 -1.85
C ARG A 260 7.69 -2.47 -1.80
N PHE A 261 7.66 -3.63 -2.47
CA PHE A 261 6.49 -4.52 -2.44
C PHE A 261 6.24 -5.10 -1.05
N ALA A 262 7.28 -5.53 -0.34
CA ALA A 262 7.17 -6.00 1.04
C ALA A 262 6.66 -4.91 2.00
N ARG A 263 7.14 -3.66 1.87
CA ARG A 263 6.61 -2.50 2.62
C ARG A 263 5.14 -2.28 2.33
N ALA A 264 4.77 -2.28 1.05
CA ALA A 264 3.37 -2.11 0.65
C ALA A 264 2.46 -3.22 1.20
N LEU A 265 2.93 -4.48 1.23
CA LEU A 265 2.20 -5.58 1.87
C LEU A 265 2.03 -5.37 3.38
N LEU A 266 3.10 -4.97 4.08
CA LEU A 266 3.07 -4.66 5.51
C LEU A 266 2.04 -3.56 5.82
N GLU A 267 2.11 -2.42 5.11
CA GLU A 267 1.15 -1.31 5.28
C GLU A 267 -0.29 -1.76 5.02
N THR A 268 -0.48 -2.64 4.03
CA THR A 268 -1.82 -3.18 3.71
C THR A 268 -2.34 -4.08 4.82
N ALA A 269 -1.47 -4.94 5.38
CA ALA A 269 -1.82 -5.82 6.48
C ALA A 269 -2.15 -5.04 7.76
N GLN A 270 -1.42 -3.95 8.04
CA GLN A 270 -1.73 -3.02 9.13
C GLN A 270 -3.09 -2.34 8.93
N GLY A 271 -3.41 -1.91 7.70
CA GLY A 271 -4.73 -1.38 7.38
C GLY A 271 -5.85 -2.41 7.57
N ILE A 272 -5.63 -3.67 7.17
CA ILE A 272 -6.60 -4.76 7.41
C ILE A 272 -6.81 -5.00 8.90
N LEU A 273 -5.73 -5.01 9.69
CA LEU A 273 -5.80 -5.18 11.15
C LEU A 273 -6.66 -4.07 11.77
N ALA A 274 -6.36 -2.80 11.47
CA ALA A 274 -7.10 -1.65 11.99
C ALA A 274 -8.60 -1.71 11.61
N VAL A 275 -8.93 -2.05 10.36
CA VAL A 275 -10.33 -2.20 9.95
C VAL A 275 -10.99 -3.36 10.69
N SER A 276 -10.30 -4.49 10.85
CA SER A 276 -10.84 -5.68 11.52
C SER A 276 -11.14 -5.43 13.00
N GLU A 277 -10.30 -4.66 13.68
CA GLU A 277 -10.50 -4.23 15.07
C GLU A 277 -11.70 -3.28 15.22
N SER A 278 -11.97 -2.45 14.20
CA SER A 278 -13.15 -1.55 14.21
C SER A 278 -14.47 -2.26 13.88
N LEU A 279 -14.43 -3.44 13.25
CA LEU A 279 -15.58 -4.18 12.74
C LEU A 279 -16.25 -5.09 13.79
N GLN A 280 -16.13 -4.79 15.10
CA GLN A 280 -16.71 -5.59 16.20
C GLN A 280 -18.26 -5.57 16.23
N SER A 281 -18.91 -6.08 15.17
CA SER A 281 -20.35 -6.30 15.07
C SER A 281 -20.69 -7.77 15.33
N GLU A 282 -21.81 -8.03 15.99
CA GLU A 282 -22.31 -9.38 16.33
C GLU A 282 -22.44 -10.32 15.11
N ASP A 283 -22.59 -9.78 13.89
CA ASP A 283 -22.90 -10.55 12.68
C ASP A 283 -21.68 -11.06 11.89
N PHE A 284 -20.45 -10.60 12.19
CA PHE A 284 -19.26 -10.94 11.40
C PHE A 284 -18.04 -11.23 12.27
N SER A 285 -17.42 -12.40 12.07
CA SER A 285 -16.14 -12.72 12.71
C SER A 285 -14.98 -12.02 11.99
N PRO A 286 -14.26 -11.08 12.64
CA PRO A 286 -13.10 -10.40 12.05
C PRO A 286 -11.93 -11.37 11.79
N VAL A 287 -11.96 -12.56 12.41
CA VAL A 287 -10.91 -13.59 12.29
C VAL A 287 -10.62 -13.95 10.84
N ARG A 288 -11.65 -14.08 10.00
CA ARG A 288 -11.44 -14.43 8.58
C ARG A 288 -10.60 -13.39 7.84
N TYR A 289 -10.73 -12.12 8.19
CA TYR A 289 -9.95 -11.04 7.58
C TYR A 289 -8.52 -11.01 8.12
N LEU A 290 -8.37 -11.26 9.42
CA LEU A 290 -7.07 -11.39 10.08
C LEU A 290 -6.27 -12.59 9.55
N GLU A 291 -6.89 -13.75 9.34
CA GLU A 291 -6.24 -14.92 8.72
C GLU A 291 -5.71 -14.60 7.31
N LYS A 292 -6.50 -13.88 6.49
CA LYS A 292 -6.02 -13.43 5.19
C LYS A 292 -4.90 -12.39 5.30
N SER A 293 -4.93 -11.52 6.31
CA SER A 293 -3.83 -10.59 6.61
C SER A 293 -2.55 -11.35 6.95
N GLN A 294 -2.66 -12.43 7.74
CA GLN A 294 -1.56 -13.33 8.09
C GLN A 294 -0.93 -13.94 6.83
N GLU A 295 -1.74 -14.40 5.86
CA GLU A 295 -1.23 -14.90 4.57
C GLU A 295 -0.41 -13.85 3.81
N LEU A 296 -0.87 -12.60 3.76
CA LEU A 296 -0.14 -11.49 3.09
C LEU A 296 1.21 -11.21 3.75
N LEU A 297 1.25 -11.23 5.08
CA LEU A 297 2.49 -11.03 5.83
C LEU A 297 3.45 -12.23 5.69
N HIS A 298 2.95 -13.45 5.57
CA HIS A 298 3.77 -14.60 5.21
C HIS A 298 4.42 -14.41 3.84
N TRP A 299 3.68 -13.92 2.84
CA TRP A 299 4.26 -13.55 1.55
C TRP A 299 5.35 -12.49 1.70
N ALA A 300 5.12 -11.44 2.50
CA ALA A 300 6.12 -10.39 2.74
C ALA A 300 7.41 -10.94 3.37
N ARG A 301 7.28 -11.95 4.25
CA ARG A 301 8.40 -12.57 4.98
C ARG A 301 9.29 -13.44 4.09
N GLU A 302 8.74 -14.03 3.02
CA GLU A 302 9.48 -14.85 2.06
C GLU A 302 10.32 -14.02 1.09
N ILE A 303 10.08 -12.71 1.01
CA ILE A 303 10.86 -11.79 0.18
C ILE A 303 12.22 -11.52 0.85
N PRO A 304 13.33 -11.51 0.10
CA PRO A 304 14.66 -11.22 0.65
C PRO A 304 14.82 -9.74 1.01
N ILE A 305 14.31 -9.35 2.18
CA ILE A 305 14.33 -7.98 2.71
C ILE A 305 15.34 -7.79 3.85
N HIS A 306 15.73 -6.54 4.11
CA HIS A 306 16.63 -6.20 5.21
C HIS A 306 16.01 -6.50 6.59
N VAL A 307 16.86 -6.75 7.59
CA VAL A 307 16.44 -7.19 8.94
C VAL A 307 15.44 -6.26 9.61
N GLU A 308 15.55 -4.95 9.36
CA GLU A 308 14.64 -3.95 9.93
C GLU A 308 13.20 -4.15 9.45
N LEU A 309 13.01 -4.24 8.13
CA LEU A 309 11.69 -4.48 7.56
C LEU A 309 11.15 -5.87 7.95
N LYS A 310 12.03 -6.88 8.03
CA LYS A 310 11.65 -8.21 8.52
C LYS A 310 11.16 -8.18 9.97
N THR A 311 11.79 -7.34 10.80
CA THR A 311 11.39 -7.14 12.20
C THR A 311 10.00 -6.52 12.28
N GLN A 312 9.70 -5.52 11.43
CA GLN A 312 8.37 -4.93 11.34
C GLN A 312 7.31 -5.92 10.83
N VAL A 313 7.65 -6.76 9.85
CA VAL A 313 6.76 -7.85 9.38
C VAL A 313 6.50 -8.87 10.48
N ASP A 314 7.53 -9.29 11.23
CA ASP A 314 7.36 -10.22 12.35
C ASP A 314 6.55 -9.59 13.50
N LEU A 315 6.68 -8.28 13.76
CA LEU A 315 5.86 -7.54 14.72
C LEU A 315 4.37 -7.55 14.30
N CYS A 316 4.09 -7.17 13.06
CA CYS A 316 2.73 -7.14 12.54
C CYS A 316 2.10 -8.55 12.50
N LEU A 317 2.87 -9.59 12.19
CA LEU A 317 2.41 -10.98 12.31
C LEU A 317 2.01 -11.32 13.73
N GLY A 318 2.81 -10.90 14.73
CA GLY A 318 2.46 -11.10 16.13
C GLY A 318 1.18 -10.38 16.54
N GLN A 319 0.96 -9.16 16.05
CA GLN A 319 -0.27 -8.40 16.28
C GLN A 319 -1.50 -9.08 15.68
N VAL A 320 -1.40 -9.55 14.43
CA VAL A 320 -2.48 -10.29 13.77
C VAL A 320 -2.79 -11.61 14.49
N GLU A 321 -1.76 -12.35 14.91
CA GLU A 321 -1.93 -13.60 15.65
C GLU A 321 -2.53 -13.38 17.05
N LEU A 322 -2.16 -12.29 17.72
CA LEU A 322 -2.79 -11.87 18.97
C LEU A 322 -4.28 -11.56 18.75
N ALA A 323 -4.60 -10.71 17.77
CA ALA A 323 -5.97 -10.33 17.46
C ALA A 323 -6.85 -11.54 17.09
N ILE A 324 -6.32 -12.52 16.33
CA ILE A 324 -7.03 -13.79 16.05
C ILE A 324 -7.28 -14.55 17.35
N GLY A 325 -6.25 -14.70 18.17
CA GLY A 325 -6.31 -15.42 19.44
C GLY A 325 -7.33 -14.82 20.41
N SER A 326 -7.22 -13.52 20.67
CA SER A 326 -8.11 -12.77 21.56
C SER A 326 -9.55 -12.80 21.06
N ALA A 327 -9.79 -12.53 19.77
CA ALA A 327 -11.16 -12.54 19.23
C ALA A 327 -11.83 -13.93 19.28
N ILE A 328 -11.06 -15.03 19.22
CA ILE A 328 -11.62 -16.37 19.44
C ILE A 328 -11.83 -16.61 20.94
N ALA A 329 -10.91 -16.18 21.81
CA ALA A 329 -11.01 -16.34 23.26
C ALA A 329 -12.26 -15.66 23.81
N GLU A 330 -12.51 -14.41 23.43
CA GLU A 330 -13.71 -13.64 23.83
C GLU A 330 -15.00 -14.39 23.46
N ARG A 331 -15.10 -14.92 22.23
CA ARG A 331 -16.27 -15.71 21.81
C ARG A 331 -16.45 -17.00 22.61
N LEU A 332 -15.36 -17.62 23.07
CA LEU A 332 -15.43 -18.82 23.91
C LEU A 332 -15.91 -18.52 25.33
N GLU A 333 -15.76 -17.28 25.81
CA GLU A 333 -16.33 -16.83 27.07
C GLU A 333 -17.85 -16.61 26.95
N ASP A 334 -18.30 -16.15 25.79
CA ASP A 334 -19.72 -15.90 25.49
C ASP A 334 -20.52 -17.16 25.12
N ASP A 335 -19.90 -18.13 24.43
CA ASP A 335 -20.58 -19.33 23.92
C ASP A 335 -20.51 -20.52 24.89
N SER A 336 -21.66 -20.96 25.40
CA SER A 336 -21.80 -22.18 26.23
C SER A 336 -21.97 -23.49 25.42
N SER A 337 -21.47 -23.57 24.18
CA SER A 337 -21.80 -24.67 23.25
C SER A 337 -20.59 -25.42 22.67
N GLY A 338 -20.73 -26.74 22.48
CA GLY A 338 -19.65 -27.72 22.26
C GLY A 338 -18.79 -27.62 20.98
N GLU A 339 -18.80 -26.51 20.23
CA GLU A 339 -17.78 -26.17 19.21
C GLU A 339 -16.47 -25.63 19.84
N GLU A 340 -16.43 -25.53 21.18
CA GLU A 340 -15.32 -25.00 21.97
C GLU A 340 -13.94 -25.60 21.65
N SER A 341 -13.83 -26.89 21.33
CA SER A 341 -12.50 -27.55 21.31
C SER A 341 -11.62 -27.12 20.13
N GLU A 342 -12.17 -27.00 18.91
CA GLU A 342 -11.39 -26.65 17.72
C GLU A 342 -11.07 -25.14 17.68
N SER A 343 -12.04 -24.32 18.07
CA SER A 343 -11.87 -22.88 18.25
C SER A 343 -10.83 -22.59 19.35
N ARG A 344 -10.88 -23.28 20.50
CA ARG A 344 -9.88 -23.15 21.57
C ARG A 344 -8.48 -23.56 21.12
N GLU A 345 -8.35 -24.65 20.37
CA GLU A 345 -7.05 -25.06 19.81
C GLU A 345 -6.47 -23.99 18.87
N THR A 346 -7.32 -23.40 18.03
CA THR A 346 -6.93 -22.33 17.11
C THR A 346 -6.51 -21.05 17.86
N ALA A 347 -7.23 -20.67 18.91
CA ALA A 347 -6.88 -19.55 19.78
C ALA A 347 -5.52 -19.77 20.46
N ILE A 348 -5.34 -20.93 21.10
CA ILE A 348 -4.09 -21.31 21.77
C ILE A 348 -2.91 -21.27 20.80
N LYS A 349 -3.09 -21.83 19.59
CA LYS A 349 -2.05 -21.84 18.55
C LYS A 349 -1.67 -20.42 18.14
N SER A 350 -2.65 -19.55 17.95
CA SER A 350 -2.43 -18.16 17.51
C SER A 350 -1.72 -17.35 18.60
N LEU A 351 -2.16 -17.44 19.87
CA LEU A 351 -1.52 -16.77 21.01
C LEU A 351 -0.07 -17.23 21.23
N LYS A 352 0.20 -18.54 21.10
CA LYS A 352 1.57 -19.07 21.16
C LYS A 352 2.44 -18.53 20.02
N GLY A 353 1.87 -18.40 18.82
CA GLY A 353 2.52 -17.75 17.69
C GLY A 353 2.89 -16.30 17.99
N ALA A 354 1.93 -15.52 18.49
CA ALA A 354 2.10 -14.12 18.84
C ALA A 354 3.24 -13.93 19.84
N ILE A 355 3.24 -14.69 20.96
CA ILE A 355 4.30 -14.65 21.97
C ILE A 355 5.67 -14.94 21.35
N ALA A 356 5.76 -15.99 20.52
CA ALA A 356 7.02 -16.35 19.87
C ALA A 356 7.53 -15.25 18.92
N LYS A 357 6.62 -14.56 18.22
CA LYS A 357 6.95 -13.43 17.34
C LYS A 357 7.43 -12.22 18.13
N PHE A 358 6.72 -11.86 19.20
CA PHE A 358 7.14 -10.78 20.09
C PHE A 358 8.51 -11.06 20.73
N ASP A 359 8.81 -12.30 21.08
CA ASP A 359 10.13 -12.71 21.57
C ASP A 359 11.24 -12.54 20.52
N VAL A 360 10.96 -12.91 19.27
CA VAL A 360 11.90 -12.70 18.16
C VAL A 360 12.15 -11.21 17.95
N VAL A 361 11.10 -10.39 17.88
CA VAL A 361 11.20 -8.94 17.69
C VAL A 361 11.99 -8.30 18.83
N ARG A 362 11.62 -8.59 20.08
CA ARG A 362 12.34 -8.11 21.28
C ARG A 362 13.83 -8.47 21.24
N GLY A 363 14.15 -9.72 20.88
CA GLY A 363 15.53 -10.19 20.75
C GLY A 363 16.33 -9.52 19.63
N LEU A 364 15.67 -9.01 18.59
CA LEU A 364 16.28 -8.22 17.52
C LEU A 364 16.48 -6.77 17.96
N CYS A 365 15.47 -6.16 18.58
CA CYS A 365 15.53 -4.78 19.10
C CYS A 365 16.64 -4.61 20.15
N LEU A 366 16.84 -5.58 21.05
CA LEU A 366 17.92 -5.56 22.04
C LEU A 366 19.34 -5.57 21.42
N LYS A 367 19.47 -6.02 20.17
CA LYS A 367 20.75 -6.03 19.45
C LYS A 367 20.98 -4.72 18.68
N GLN A 368 19.96 -3.90 18.54
CA GLN A 368 20.06 -2.59 17.90
C GLN A 368 20.64 -1.58 18.90
N SER A 369 21.52 -0.71 18.41
CA SER A 369 22.27 0.26 19.25
C SER A 369 21.78 1.69 19.10
N ASP A 370 20.72 1.92 18.30
CA ASP A 370 20.27 3.24 17.86
C ASP A 370 19.13 3.84 18.68
N GLY A 371 18.76 3.24 19.83
CA GLY A 371 17.71 3.71 20.73
C GLY A 371 16.28 3.53 20.21
N LYS A 372 16.07 3.24 18.91
CA LYS A 372 14.74 2.94 18.36
C LYS A 372 14.19 1.61 18.88
N GLY A 373 15.07 0.65 19.12
CA GLY A 373 14.69 -0.65 19.70
C GLY A 373 14.04 -0.54 21.08
N GLU A 374 14.38 0.46 21.89
CA GLU A 374 13.81 0.64 23.24
C GLU A 374 12.33 1.03 23.18
N PHE A 375 11.96 1.92 22.24
CA PHE A 375 10.56 2.32 22.03
C PHE A 375 9.67 1.14 21.61
N VAL A 376 10.14 0.33 20.67
CA VAL A 376 9.41 -0.87 20.21
C VAL A 376 9.24 -1.90 21.33
N ILE A 377 10.24 -2.04 22.22
CA ILE A 377 10.14 -2.95 23.36
C ILE A 377 9.07 -2.50 24.37
N GLU A 378 8.96 -1.19 24.61
CA GLU A 378 7.91 -0.65 25.48
C GLU A 378 6.51 -0.82 24.88
N GLU A 379 6.34 -0.64 23.56
CA GLU A 379 5.08 -0.93 22.87
C GLU A 379 4.73 -2.42 22.85
N LEU A 380 5.73 -3.30 22.76
CA LEU A 380 5.54 -4.76 22.78
C LEU A 380 5.01 -5.29 24.11
N LYS A 381 5.36 -4.63 25.21
CA LYS A 381 5.08 -5.09 26.55
C LYS A 381 3.58 -5.32 26.83
N PRO A 382 2.65 -4.37 26.59
CA PRO A 382 1.23 -4.60 26.79
C PRO A 382 0.68 -5.73 25.91
N MET A 383 1.10 -5.82 24.64
CA MET A 383 0.67 -6.90 23.74
C MET A 383 1.14 -8.28 24.20
N LEU A 384 2.37 -8.36 24.73
CA LEU A 384 2.88 -9.59 25.32
C LEU A 384 2.14 -9.96 26.61
N GLN A 385 1.81 -8.99 27.44
CA GLN A 385 1.01 -9.20 28.65
C GLN A 385 -0.38 -9.76 28.31
N GLU A 386 -1.08 -9.13 27.36
CA GLU A 386 -2.37 -9.60 26.85
C GLU A 386 -2.27 -11.03 26.32
N ALA A 387 -1.32 -11.30 25.43
CA ALA A 387 -1.14 -12.64 24.85
C ALA A 387 -0.92 -13.72 25.93
N LEU A 388 -0.17 -13.39 26.99
CA LEU A 388 0.15 -14.31 28.09
C LEU A 388 -1.06 -14.59 28.98
N VAL A 389 -1.79 -13.55 29.40
CA VAL A 389 -2.95 -13.72 30.28
C VAL A 389 -4.08 -14.44 29.55
N THR A 390 -4.40 -14.03 28.32
CA THR A 390 -5.43 -14.69 27.50
C THR A 390 -5.07 -16.16 27.22
N LEU A 391 -3.80 -16.46 26.96
CA LEU A 391 -3.37 -17.85 26.80
C LEU A 391 -3.48 -18.64 28.10
N ALA A 392 -3.14 -18.05 29.24
CA ALA A 392 -3.25 -18.70 30.54
C ALA A 392 -4.71 -19.08 30.86
N THR A 393 -5.66 -18.19 30.57
CA THR A 393 -7.11 -18.44 30.78
C THR A 393 -7.64 -19.59 29.92
N LEU A 394 -7.12 -19.76 28.70
CA LEU A 394 -7.55 -20.83 27.79
C LEU A 394 -6.91 -22.20 28.08
N LEU A 395 -5.76 -22.22 28.76
CA LEU A 395 -5.05 -23.46 29.06
C LEU A 395 -5.70 -24.22 30.22
N PRO A 396 -5.70 -25.56 30.20
CA PRO A 396 -6.13 -26.34 31.35
C PRO A 396 -5.18 -26.15 32.53
N ALA A 397 -5.73 -26.27 33.74
CA ALA A 397 -4.96 -26.18 34.98
C ALA A 397 -3.73 -27.10 34.96
N GLY A 398 -2.57 -26.54 35.22
CA GLY A 398 -1.31 -27.26 35.22
C GLY A 398 -0.08 -26.38 34.99
N PRO A 399 1.10 -27.01 34.81
CA PRO A 399 2.38 -26.31 34.79
C PRO A 399 2.54 -25.34 33.63
N GLU A 400 1.84 -25.58 32.51
CA GLU A 400 1.89 -24.68 31.36
C GLU A 400 1.13 -23.38 31.63
N GLN A 401 -0.05 -23.46 32.24
CA GLN A 401 -0.83 -22.30 32.68
C GLN A 401 -0.07 -21.49 33.75
N GLU A 402 0.45 -22.15 34.79
CA GLU A 402 1.26 -21.51 35.84
C GLU A 402 2.48 -20.78 35.25
N SER A 403 3.12 -21.38 34.24
CA SER A 403 4.25 -20.75 33.55
C SER A 403 3.84 -19.50 32.78
N MET A 404 2.64 -19.45 32.20
CA MET A 404 2.15 -18.25 31.50
C MET A 404 1.87 -17.13 32.50
N TYR A 405 1.16 -17.40 33.61
CA TYR A 405 0.91 -16.40 34.66
C TYR A 405 2.20 -15.90 35.32
N SER A 406 3.15 -16.80 35.61
CA SER A 406 4.46 -16.42 36.15
C SER A 406 5.20 -15.47 35.21
N ARG A 407 5.12 -15.72 33.90
CA ARG A 407 5.73 -14.85 32.89
C ARG A 407 4.97 -13.53 32.77
N TYR A 408 3.65 -13.53 32.78
CA TYR A 408 2.82 -12.32 32.78
C TYR A 408 3.19 -11.39 33.94
N GLN A 409 3.33 -11.92 35.16
CA GLN A 409 3.79 -11.17 36.33
C GLN A 409 5.22 -10.64 36.16
N ALA A 410 6.13 -11.43 35.59
CA ALA A 410 7.51 -11.01 35.32
C ALA A 410 7.58 -9.85 34.28
N GLU A 411 6.64 -9.82 33.33
CA GLU A 411 6.47 -8.70 32.41
C GLU A 411 5.74 -7.51 33.07
N GLY A 412 5.40 -7.58 34.37
CA GLY A 412 4.77 -6.50 35.13
C GLY A 412 3.24 -6.47 35.06
N GLY A 413 2.62 -7.57 34.64
CA GLY A 413 1.18 -7.75 34.73
C GLY A 413 0.69 -7.88 36.18
N VAL A 414 -0.52 -7.43 36.44
CA VAL A 414 -1.20 -7.56 37.75
C VAL A 414 -2.36 -8.53 37.56
N LEU A 415 -2.44 -9.57 38.38
CA LEU A 415 -3.61 -10.45 38.42
C LEU A 415 -4.64 -9.79 39.34
N ASP A 416 -5.90 -9.77 38.92
CA ASP A 416 -6.99 -9.43 39.83
C ASP A 416 -7.17 -10.61 40.83
N GLU A 417 -7.70 -10.35 42.03
CA GLU A 417 -7.85 -11.37 43.09
C GLU A 417 -8.71 -12.59 42.66
N GLU A 418 -9.41 -12.51 41.52
CA GLU A 418 -10.21 -13.58 40.92
C GLU A 418 -9.40 -14.50 39.96
N ASP A 419 -8.20 -14.09 39.54
CA ASP A 419 -7.33 -14.83 38.60
C ASP A 419 -6.16 -15.58 39.28
N GLU A 420 -6.08 -15.56 40.62
CA GLU A 420 -5.09 -16.37 41.34
C GLU A 420 -5.44 -17.87 41.25
N PRO A 421 -4.52 -18.73 40.77
CA PRO A 421 -4.77 -20.17 40.79
C PRO A 421 -4.83 -20.67 42.24
N GLU A 422 -5.97 -21.28 42.63
CA GLU A 422 -6.19 -21.91 43.95
C GLU A 422 -5.19 -23.04 44.28
#